data_AF-A0A367Q7F6-F1
#
_entry.id   AF-A0A367Q7F6-F1
#
_cell.length_a   1.000
_cell.length_b   1.000
_cell.length_c   1.000
_cell.angle_alpha   90.00
_cell.angle_beta   90.00
_cell.angle_gamma   90.00
#
_symmetry.space_group_name_H-M   'P 1'
#
loop_
_entity.id
_entity.type
_entity.pdbx_description
1 polymer ?
#
loop_
_entity_poly.entity_id
_entity_poly.type
_entity_poly.pdbx_seq_one_letter_code
_entity_poly.pdbx_strand_id
1 'polypeptide(L)'
;MTQELWDLRKSILEGRYQDALLIVDELELMSRKSYIRDIRSFLIRLIIHLIKNQVEQRLTNSWVASIEGSILEIQDLNLQDNKTSYYVKPGEWEDLLDAAFDAAIKPASVEILNGLYTSKQLSAMVDKSLILSIAKDFLNLTYTNSQKSLPGAIDEMLRDLPGGQEWEEGK
;
A
#
# COMPACT_ATOMS: atom_id res chain seq x y z
N MET A 1 -2.46 -23.99 -2.59
CA MET A 1 -1.97 -24.15 -1.21
C MET A 1 -2.25 -25.55 -0.66
N THR A 2 -3.44 -26.13 -0.88
CA THR A 2 -3.75 -27.50 -0.38
C THR A 2 -2.96 -28.62 -1.08
N GLN A 3 -2.60 -28.48 -2.36
CA GLN A 3 -1.87 -29.51 -3.10
C GLN A 3 -0.38 -29.53 -2.71
N GLU A 4 0.24 -28.36 -2.64
CA GLU A 4 1.65 -28.17 -2.28
C GLU A 4 1.92 -28.69 -0.86
N LEU A 5 1.00 -28.47 0.08
CA LEU A 5 1.08 -29.03 1.44
C LEU A 5 0.94 -30.56 1.45
N TRP A 6 0.15 -31.13 0.54
CA TRP A 6 0.02 -32.58 0.41
C TRP A 6 1.31 -33.20 -0.16
N ASP A 7 1.88 -32.58 -1.20
CA ASP A 7 3.13 -33.01 -1.82
C ASP A 7 4.34 -32.87 -0.87
N LEU A 8 4.35 -31.81 -0.05
CA LEU A 8 5.32 -31.65 1.05
C LEU A 8 5.20 -32.80 2.06
N ARG A 9 3.99 -33.06 2.55
CA ARG A 9 3.73 -34.15 3.50
C ARG A 9 4.16 -35.50 2.93
N LYS A 10 3.84 -35.75 1.66
CA LYS A 10 4.21 -36.98 0.95
C LYS A 10 5.73 -37.12 0.86
N SER A 11 6.45 -36.06 0.47
CA SER A 11 7.91 -36.09 0.35
C SER A 11 8.60 -36.33 1.69
N ILE A 12 8.08 -35.75 2.79
CA ILE A 12 8.56 -36.02 4.15
C ILE A 12 8.36 -37.50 4.52
N LEU A 13 7.16 -38.06 4.28
CA LEU A 13 6.85 -39.45 4.60
C LEU A 13 7.66 -40.46 3.79
N GLU A 14 8.01 -40.12 2.55
CA GLU A 14 8.81 -40.97 1.65
C GLU A 14 10.33 -40.73 1.79
N GLY A 15 10.77 -39.90 2.75
CA GLY A 15 12.18 -39.63 3.03
C GLY A 15 12.89 -38.78 1.98
N ARG A 16 12.15 -38.16 1.05
CA ARG A 16 12.68 -37.27 0.01
C ARG A 16 12.81 -35.84 0.55
N TYR A 17 13.75 -35.65 1.46
CA TYR A 17 13.92 -34.36 2.15
C TYR A 17 14.37 -33.23 1.22
N GLN A 18 15.14 -33.52 0.18
CA GLN A 18 15.53 -32.50 -0.80
C GLN A 18 14.31 -31.97 -1.58
N ASP A 19 13.43 -32.87 -2.03
CA ASP A 19 12.19 -32.49 -2.69
C ASP A 19 11.28 -31.71 -1.73
N ALA A 20 11.21 -32.13 -0.47
CA ALA A 20 10.45 -31.42 0.56
C ALA A 20 10.96 -29.98 0.77
N LEU A 21 12.29 -29.77 0.80
CA LEU A 21 12.88 -28.44 0.94
C LEU A 21 12.57 -27.55 -0.27
N LEU A 22 12.60 -28.08 -1.50
CA LEU A 22 12.21 -27.32 -2.69
C LEU A 22 10.76 -26.84 -2.61
N ILE A 23 9.84 -27.69 -2.11
CA ILE A 23 8.43 -27.31 -1.94
C ILE A 23 8.28 -26.24 -0.85
N VAL A 24 9.09 -26.28 0.22
CA VAL A 24 9.11 -25.22 1.25
C VAL A 24 9.53 -23.88 0.64
N ASP A 25 10.60 -23.86 -0.16
CA ASP A 25 11.08 -22.64 -0.83
C ASP A 25 10.01 -22.06 -1.77
N GLU A 26 9.30 -22.92 -2.52
CA GLU A 26 8.19 -22.52 -3.38
C GLU A 26 7.03 -21.92 -2.58
N LEU A 27 6.63 -22.56 -1.47
CA LEU A 27 5.58 -22.07 -0.58
C LEU A 27 5.93 -20.71 0.03
N GLU A 28 7.18 -20.48 0.43
CA GLU A 28 7.66 -19.18 0.93
C GLU A 28 7.61 -18.09 -0.15
N LEU A 29 8.00 -18.42 -1.38
CA LEU A 29 7.90 -17.47 -2.51
C LEU A 29 6.44 -17.12 -2.83
N MET A 30 5.54 -18.11 -2.79
CA MET A 30 4.12 -17.91 -3.03
C MET A 30 3.48 -17.01 -1.96
N SER A 31 3.77 -17.25 -0.67
CA SER A 31 3.25 -16.43 0.42
C SER A 31 3.76 -14.99 0.32
N ARG A 32 5.07 -14.80 0.11
CA ARG A 32 5.64 -13.47 -0.11
C ARG A 32 4.95 -12.73 -1.25
N LYS A 33 4.70 -13.42 -2.37
CA LYS A 33 4.00 -12.83 -3.52
C LYS A 33 2.56 -12.41 -3.20
N SER A 34 1.83 -13.18 -2.38
CA SER A 34 0.47 -12.77 -1.96
C SER A 34 0.50 -11.51 -1.10
N TYR A 35 1.38 -11.44 -0.10
CA TYR A 35 1.50 -10.23 0.74
C TYR A 35 1.83 -8.99 -0.09
N ILE A 36 2.80 -9.08 -1.00
CA ILE A 36 3.16 -7.96 -1.88
C ILE A 36 1.99 -7.52 -2.77
N ARG A 37 1.20 -8.47 -3.30
CA ARG A 37 0.01 -8.15 -4.11
C ARG A 37 -1.05 -7.43 -3.29
N ASP A 38 -1.25 -7.85 -2.05
CA ASP A 38 -2.27 -7.28 -1.19
C ASP A 38 -1.85 -5.87 -0.72
N ILE A 39 -0.58 -5.70 -0.32
CA ILE A 39 0.04 -4.37 -0.08
C ILE A 39 -0.15 -3.45 -1.31
N ARG A 40 0.11 -3.95 -2.53
CA ARG A 40 -0.08 -3.17 -3.76
C ARG A 40 -1.51 -2.66 -3.93
N SER A 41 -2.51 -3.44 -3.50
CA SER A 41 -3.92 -3.05 -3.59
C SER A 41 -4.22 -1.83 -2.69
N PHE A 42 -3.63 -1.80 -1.49
CA PHE A 42 -3.75 -0.66 -0.58
C PHE A 42 -2.92 0.54 -1.02
N LEU A 43 -1.74 0.32 -1.63
CA LEU A 43 -0.97 1.39 -2.27
C LEU A 43 -1.78 2.05 -3.39
N ILE A 44 -2.44 1.28 -4.26
CA ILE A 44 -3.29 1.84 -5.32
C ILE A 44 -4.38 2.72 -4.70
N ARG A 45 -5.06 2.26 -3.65
CA ARG A 45 -6.10 3.05 -2.96
C ARG A 45 -5.53 4.33 -2.34
N LEU A 46 -4.37 4.26 -1.70
CA LEU A 46 -3.66 5.42 -1.15
C LEU A 46 -3.37 6.44 -2.26
N ILE A 47 -2.74 6.00 -3.36
CA ILE A 47 -2.37 6.87 -4.47
C ILE A 47 -3.59 7.51 -5.14
N ILE A 48 -4.71 6.79 -5.29
CA ILE A 48 -5.97 7.37 -5.81
C ILE A 48 -6.38 8.59 -4.98
N HIS A 49 -6.30 8.50 -3.65
CA HIS A 49 -6.71 9.59 -2.77
C HIS A 49 -5.69 10.74 -2.75
N LEU A 50 -4.39 10.45 -2.88
CA LEU A 50 -3.37 11.50 -3.03
C LEU A 50 -3.50 12.25 -4.36
N ILE A 51 -3.81 11.56 -5.46
CA ILE A 51 -4.13 12.19 -6.74
C ILE A 51 -5.34 13.12 -6.59
N LYS A 52 -6.42 12.64 -5.96
CA LYS A 52 -7.63 13.45 -5.70
C LYS A 52 -7.33 14.68 -4.85
N ASN A 53 -6.55 14.52 -3.78
CA ASN A 53 -6.11 15.62 -2.93
C ASN A 53 -5.29 16.67 -3.71
N GLN A 54 -4.34 16.24 -4.54
CA GLN A 54 -3.54 17.15 -5.36
C GLN A 54 -4.37 17.86 -6.43
N VAL A 55 -5.36 17.22 -7.05
CA VAL A 55 -6.16 17.86 -8.10
C VAL A 55 -7.25 18.76 -7.53
N GLU A 56 -7.93 18.32 -6.47
CA GLU A 56 -9.08 19.05 -5.91
C GLU A 56 -8.70 20.00 -4.77
N GLN A 57 -7.42 20.01 -4.34
CA GLN A 57 -6.87 20.91 -3.31
C GLN A 57 -7.70 20.91 -2.02
N ARG A 58 -8.22 19.74 -1.66
CA ARG A 58 -9.09 19.53 -0.49
C ARG A 58 -8.89 18.15 0.09
N LEU A 59 -9.37 17.97 1.31
CA LEU A 59 -9.38 16.70 2.01
C LEU A 59 -10.76 16.50 2.67
N THR A 60 -11.37 15.33 2.52
CA THR A 60 -12.64 15.00 3.19
C THR A 60 -12.47 13.86 4.16
N ASN A 61 -13.37 13.76 5.14
CA ASN A 61 -13.42 12.66 6.11
C ASN A 61 -13.36 11.27 5.45
N SER A 62 -14.07 11.09 4.33
CA SER A 62 -14.03 9.81 3.58
C SER A 62 -12.68 9.53 2.92
N TRP A 63 -11.94 10.57 2.53
CA TRP A 63 -10.62 10.41 1.91
C TRP A 63 -9.57 10.15 2.99
N VAL A 64 -9.62 10.88 4.09
CA VAL A 64 -8.81 10.63 5.29
C VAL A 64 -8.97 9.19 5.75
N ALA A 65 -10.21 8.72 5.95
CA ALA A 65 -10.47 7.35 6.39
C ALA A 65 -9.90 6.30 5.41
N SER A 66 -9.94 6.58 4.10
CA SER A 66 -9.40 5.70 3.07
C SER A 66 -7.87 5.68 3.05
N ILE A 67 -7.23 6.84 3.24
CA ILE A 67 -5.77 7.00 3.37
C ILE A 67 -5.28 6.29 4.62
N GLU A 68 -5.82 6.63 5.79
CA GLU A 68 -5.46 6.04 7.08
C GLU A 68 -5.65 4.52 7.04
N GLY A 69 -6.82 4.06 6.63
CA GLY A 69 -7.11 2.64 6.51
C GLY A 69 -6.18 1.93 5.52
N SER A 70 -5.68 2.60 4.47
CA SER A 70 -4.70 1.99 3.57
C SER A 70 -3.35 1.81 4.26
N ILE A 71 -2.91 2.82 5.02
CA ILE A 71 -1.60 2.81 5.68
C ILE A 71 -1.58 1.78 6.83
N LEU A 72 -2.68 1.66 7.59
CA LEU A 72 -2.81 0.66 8.66
C LEU A 72 -2.75 -0.78 8.13
N GLU A 73 -3.46 -1.05 7.03
CA GLU A 73 -3.43 -2.36 6.38
C GLU A 73 -2.06 -2.68 5.76
N ILE A 74 -1.38 -1.67 5.19
CA ILE A 74 0.00 -1.83 4.71
C ILE A 74 0.93 -2.15 5.88
N GLN A 75 0.81 -1.45 7.01
CA GLN A 75 1.63 -1.74 8.20
C GLN A 75 1.43 -3.18 8.67
N ASP A 76 0.18 -3.63 8.77
CA ASP A 76 -0.16 -4.97 9.24
C ASP A 76 0.38 -6.05 8.29
N LEU A 77 0.11 -5.92 6.99
CA LEU A 77 0.53 -6.88 5.98
C LEU A 77 2.04 -6.91 5.75
N ASN A 78 2.74 -5.77 5.91
CA ASN A 78 4.16 -5.69 5.63
C ASN A 78 5.02 -6.28 6.75
N LEU A 79 4.52 -6.31 7.99
CA LEU A 79 5.21 -6.93 9.12
C LEU A 79 5.04 -8.45 9.05
N GLN A 80 6.14 -9.18 8.93
CA GLN A 80 6.11 -10.65 8.89
C GLN A 80 5.65 -11.24 10.23
N ASP A 81 5.20 -12.50 10.21
CA ASP A 81 4.71 -13.21 11.40
C ASP A 81 5.71 -13.25 12.58
N ASN A 82 7.01 -13.14 12.27
CA ASN A 82 8.08 -13.05 13.28
C ASN A 82 8.16 -11.68 13.99
N LYS A 83 7.30 -10.72 13.62
CA LYS A 83 7.18 -9.35 14.16
C LYS A 83 8.46 -8.52 14.17
N THR A 84 9.46 -8.92 13.38
CA THR A 84 10.80 -8.31 13.37
C THR A 84 11.31 -8.05 11.96
N SER A 85 10.71 -8.67 10.96
CA SER A 85 11.10 -8.55 9.55
C SER A 85 9.95 -7.99 8.71
N TYR A 86 10.28 -7.41 7.57
CA TYR A 86 9.31 -6.83 6.64
C TYR A 86 9.40 -7.48 5.26
N TYR A 87 8.28 -7.59 4.54
CA TYR A 87 8.27 -8.06 3.15
C TYR A 87 8.87 -7.03 2.18
N VAL A 88 8.63 -5.75 2.47
CA VAL A 88 9.21 -4.58 1.82
C VAL A 88 9.99 -3.78 2.86
N LYS A 89 11.30 -3.62 2.67
CA LYS A 89 12.14 -2.88 3.61
C LYS A 89 12.10 -1.36 3.33
N PRO A 90 12.53 -0.53 4.30
CA PRO A 90 12.76 0.88 4.03
C PRO A 90 13.67 1.07 2.81
N GLY A 91 13.21 1.82 1.82
CA GLY A 91 13.94 2.06 0.56
C GLY A 91 13.75 0.99 -0.54
N GLU A 92 12.81 0.05 -0.38
CA GLU A 92 12.43 -0.93 -1.42
C GLU A 92 11.01 -0.67 -1.96
N TRP A 93 10.51 0.57 -1.89
CA TRP A 93 9.13 0.92 -2.23
C TRP A 93 8.96 1.45 -3.64
N GLU A 94 10.04 1.90 -4.27
CA GLU A 94 10.06 2.68 -5.50
C GLU A 94 9.29 1.98 -6.63
N ASP A 95 9.63 0.73 -6.95
CA ASP A 95 8.96 -0.04 -8.01
C ASP A 95 7.48 -0.31 -7.69
N LEU A 96 7.14 -0.53 -6.42
CA LEU A 96 5.76 -0.78 -5.98
C LEU A 96 4.90 0.48 -6.07
N LEU A 97 5.46 1.62 -5.68
CA LEU A 97 4.84 2.94 -5.75
C LEU A 97 4.62 3.37 -7.20
N ASP A 98 5.62 3.18 -8.06
CA ASP A 98 5.51 3.46 -9.49
C ASP A 98 4.40 2.62 -10.14
N ALA A 99 4.40 1.30 -9.90
CA ALA A 99 3.36 0.42 -10.43
C ALA A 99 1.97 0.73 -9.85
N ALA A 100 1.88 1.13 -8.58
CA ALA A 100 0.62 1.52 -7.94
C ALA A 100 0.09 2.83 -8.53
N PHE A 101 0.95 3.80 -8.81
CA PHE A 101 0.58 5.06 -9.45
C PHE A 101 0.00 4.85 -10.84
N ASP A 102 0.70 4.08 -11.68
CA ASP A 102 0.22 3.80 -13.04
C ASP A 102 -1.15 3.10 -13.02
N ALA A 103 -1.38 2.21 -12.05
CA ALA A 103 -2.66 1.54 -11.85
C ALA A 103 -3.75 2.47 -11.25
N ALA A 104 -3.38 3.49 -10.49
CA ALA A 104 -4.29 4.41 -9.81
C ALA A 104 -4.85 5.50 -10.73
N ILE A 105 -4.13 5.91 -11.78
CA ILE A 105 -4.54 7.00 -12.68
C ILE A 105 -5.93 6.77 -13.27
N LYS A 106 -6.21 5.57 -13.79
CA LYS A 106 -7.50 5.30 -14.44
C LYS A 106 -8.68 5.35 -13.45
N PRO A 107 -8.66 4.61 -12.32
CA PRO A 107 -9.68 4.76 -11.28
C PRO A 107 -9.84 6.20 -10.77
N ALA A 108 -8.74 6.90 -10.48
CA ALA A 108 -8.80 8.27 -10.00
C ALA A 108 -9.47 9.20 -11.02
N SER A 109 -9.21 9.01 -12.31
CA SER A 109 -9.84 9.81 -13.37
C SER A 109 -11.36 9.67 -13.43
N VAL A 110 -11.93 8.56 -12.95
CA VAL A 110 -13.39 8.36 -12.87
C VAL A 110 -13.98 9.09 -11.67
N GLU A 111 -13.25 9.18 -10.56
CA GLU A 111 -13.73 9.78 -9.32
C GLU A 111 -13.56 11.32 -9.29
N ILE A 112 -12.45 11.82 -9.84
CA ILE A 112 -12.08 13.23 -9.78
C ILE A 112 -13.09 14.05 -10.56
N LEU A 113 -13.71 15.02 -9.86
CA LEU A 113 -14.68 15.96 -10.44
C LEU A 113 -15.77 15.26 -11.30
N ASN A 114 -16.21 14.07 -10.87
CA ASN A 114 -17.18 13.22 -11.58
C ASN A 114 -16.74 12.80 -13.00
N GLY A 115 -15.46 12.51 -13.19
CA GLY A 115 -14.96 12.02 -14.48
C GLY A 115 -14.57 13.13 -15.46
N LEU A 116 -14.29 14.34 -14.97
CA LEU A 116 -14.01 15.50 -15.82
C LEU A 116 -12.78 15.30 -16.72
N TYR A 117 -11.78 14.56 -16.23
CA TYR A 117 -10.53 14.34 -16.93
C TYR A 117 -10.41 12.89 -17.38
N THR A 118 -9.96 12.68 -18.62
CA THR A 118 -9.49 11.36 -19.05
C THR A 118 -8.21 10.98 -18.29
N SER A 119 -7.91 9.68 -18.21
CA SER A 119 -6.66 9.17 -17.62
C SER A 119 -5.40 9.83 -18.19
N LYS A 120 -5.39 10.15 -19.50
CA LYS A 120 -4.28 10.84 -20.16
C LYS A 120 -4.14 12.29 -19.71
N GLN A 121 -5.25 13.02 -19.59
CA GLN A 121 -5.24 14.40 -19.09
C GLN A 121 -4.81 14.44 -17.63
N LEU A 122 -5.36 13.54 -16.82
CA LEU A 122 -5.01 13.43 -15.41
C LEU A 122 -3.52 13.12 -15.22
N SER A 123 -2.98 12.15 -15.96
CA SER A 123 -1.55 11.83 -15.88
C SER A 123 -0.63 12.98 -16.28
N ALA A 124 -1.10 13.92 -17.10
CA ALA A 124 -0.31 15.08 -17.55
C ALA A 124 -0.42 16.28 -16.60
N MET A 125 -1.47 16.35 -15.77
CA MET A 125 -1.69 17.47 -14.86
C MET A 125 -1.13 17.24 -13.46
N VAL A 126 -0.97 15.98 -13.04
CA VAL A 126 -0.49 15.64 -11.71
C VAL A 126 1.03 15.62 -11.62
N ASP A 127 1.55 16.11 -10.50
CA ASP A 127 2.95 15.92 -10.13
C ASP A 127 3.10 14.54 -9.47
N LYS A 128 3.48 13.55 -10.30
CA LYS A 128 3.78 12.19 -9.86
C LYS A 128 4.85 12.17 -8.77
N SER A 129 5.90 12.99 -8.89
CA SER A 129 7.03 12.97 -7.95
C SER A 129 6.60 13.40 -6.55
N LEU A 130 5.77 14.44 -6.45
CA LEU A 130 5.22 14.89 -5.18
C LEU A 130 4.28 13.84 -4.56
N ILE A 131 3.42 13.21 -5.36
CA ILE A 131 2.50 12.16 -4.89
C ILE A 131 3.29 10.96 -4.32
N LEU A 132 4.31 10.50 -5.04
CA LEU A 132 5.12 9.38 -4.59
C LEU A 132 5.96 9.73 -3.36
N SER A 133 6.44 10.97 -3.25
CA SER A 133 7.12 11.45 -2.05
C SER A 133 6.21 11.40 -0.82
N ILE A 134 5.01 11.99 -0.92
CA ILE A 134 4.02 11.98 0.17
C ILE A 134 3.65 10.54 0.56
N ALA A 135 3.42 9.67 -0.43
CA ALA A 135 3.13 8.26 -0.17
C ALA A 135 4.29 7.58 0.58
N LYS A 136 5.53 7.86 0.20
CA LYS A 136 6.73 7.34 0.87
C LYS A 136 6.84 7.83 2.31
N ASP A 137 6.49 9.09 2.57
CA ASP A 137 6.49 9.65 3.92
C ASP A 137 5.47 8.95 4.81
N PHE A 138 4.25 8.70 4.32
CA PHE A 138 3.27 7.87 5.02
C PHE A 138 3.77 6.45 5.28
N LEU A 139 4.42 5.82 4.29
CA LEU A 139 4.99 4.48 4.44
C LEU A 139 6.11 4.45 5.48
N ASN A 140 6.92 5.50 5.58
CA ASN A 140 7.97 5.59 6.60
C ASN A 140 7.39 5.57 8.03
N LEU A 141 6.22 6.17 8.25
CA LEU A 141 5.53 6.13 9.55
C LEU A 141 5.24 4.69 10.01
N THR A 142 5.03 3.76 9.07
CA THR A 142 4.71 2.35 9.38
C THR A 142 5.86 1.60 10.05
N TYR A 143 7.10 2.08 9.92
CA TYR A 143 8.27 1.49 10.56
C TYR A 143 8.59 2.12 11.92
N THR A 144 8.17 3.37 12.14
CA THR A 144 8.51 4.15 13.34
C THR A 144 7.40 4.15 14.38
N ASN A 145 6.19 3.73 14.01
CA ASN A 145 5.01 3.76 14.87
C ASN A 145 4.45 2.35 15.10
N SER A 146 3.84 2.15 16.27
CA SER A 146 3.00 0.98 16.51
C SER A 146 1.61 1.18 15.90
N GLN A 147 0.86 0.10 15.70
CA GLN A 147 -0.56 0.16 15.29
C GLN A 147 -1.40 1.12 16.17
N LYS A 148 -1.06 1.28 17.45
CA LYS A 148 -1.76 2.18 18.37
C LYS A 148 -1.42 3.66 18.15
N SER A 149 -0.17 3.97 17.80
CA SER A 149 0.31 5.35 17.65
C SER A 149 0.26 5.87 16.22
N LEU A 150 0.19 4.95 15.24
CA LEU A 150 0.20 5.27 13.83
C LEU A 150 -0.96 6.20 13.39
N PRO A 151 -2.22 6.03 13.84
CA PRO A 151 -3.31 6.94 13.45
C PRO A 151 -3.00 8.42 13.76
N GLY A 152 -2.49 8.71 14.96
CA GLY A 152 -2.14 10.09 15.33
C GLY A 152 -1.00 10.68 14.50
N ALA A 153 0.00 9.85 14.13
CA ALA A 153 1.08 10.29 13.25
C ALA A 153 0.60 10.54 11.80
N ILE A 154 -0.39 9.76 11.34
CA ILE A 154 -1.05 9.98 10.04
C ILE A 154 -1.82 11.30 10.06
N ASP A 155 -2.59 11.57 11.12
CA ASP A 155 -3.34 12.82 11.28
C ASP A 155 -2.42 14.05 11.22
N GLU A 156 -1.27 14.01 11.88
CA GLU A 156 -0.28 15.09 11.82
C GLU A 156 0.18 15.37 10.39
N MET A 157 0.48 14.31 9.62
CA MET A 157 0.91 14.46 8.22
C MET A 157 -0.23 14.90 7.29
N LEU A 158 -1.47 14.48 7.55
CA LEU A 158 -2.64 14.88 6.78
C LEU A 158 -2.95 16.39 6.90
N ARG A 159 -2.63 17.02 8.04
CA ARG A 159 -2.80 18.47 8.24
C ARG A 159 -1.95 19.30 7.28
N ASP A 160 -0.80 18.77 6.89
CA ASP A 160 0.14 19.44 5.99
C ASP A 160 -0.24 19.26 4.50
N LEU A 161 -1.22 18.42 4.19
CA LEU A 161 -1.75 18.28 2.84
C LEU A 161 -2.72 19.43 2.49
N PRO A 162 -2.91 19.73 1.19
CA PRO A 162 -3.94 20.65 0.74
C PRO A 162 -5.33 20.33 1.33
N GLY A 163 -5.96 21.31 1.99
CA GLY A 163 -7.25 21.13 2.67
C GLY A 163 -7.19 20.42 4.02
N GLY A 164 -5.99 20.10 4.52
CA GLY A 164 -5.79 19.39 5.78
C GLY A 164 -6.18 20.21 7.01
N GLN A 165 -5.90 21.52 7.01
CA GLN A 165 -6.31 22.43 8.07
C GLN A 165 -7.83 22.57 8.14
N GLU A 166 -8.49 22.74 7.00
CA GLU A 166 -9.95 22.81 6.91
C GLU A 166 -10.59 21.51 7.40
N TRP A 167 -10.04 20.36 7.01
CA TRP A 167 -10.47 19.06 7.49
C TRP A 167 -10.35 18.94 9.01
N GLU A 168 -9.22 19.32 9.61
CA GLU A 168 -9.02 19.28 11.07
C GLU A 168 -10.02 20.17 11.82
N GLU A 169 -10.36 21.33 11.24
CA GLU A 169 -11.36 22.25 11.78
C GLU A 169 -12.81 21.80 11.54
N GLY A 170 -13.02 20.70 10.80
CA GLY A 170 -14.34 20.16 10.47
C GLY A 170 -15.12 20.97 9.43
N LYS A 171 -14.41 21.64 8.51
CA LYS A 171 -14.97 22.53 7.48
C LYS A 171 -15.11 21.87 6.11
#